data_AF-A0A170MZD3-F1
#
_entry.id   AF-A0A170MZD3-F1
#
_cell.length_a   1.000
_cell.length_b   1.000
_cell.length_c   1.000
_cell.angle_alpha   90.00
_cell.angle_beta   90.00
_cell.angle_gamma   90.00
#
_symmetry.space_group_name_H-M   'P 1'
#
loop_
_entity.id
_entity.type
_entity.pdbx_description
1 polymer ?
#
loop_
_entity_poly.entity_id
_entity_poly.type
_entity_poly.pdbx_seq_one_letter_code
_entity_poly.pdbx_strand_id
1 'polypeptide(L)'
;MKKILIALVILVPIAITGFFGYNYFQKNIAHVHGIIMYSDNKEEMDSKLETNKKNIEKSLTVEGKYSSKSDTLVLNTQAANKLMNQGAFNHVTKKGEKASFKKVKKLSAEPALWTSKSDTSVTDDSGKTIDSKSKDYIVLGEYSATSKILILDNEDYQKFDAKTEYVSVIKEKRDADKALLSYKTNGSIPSHIFHYGE
;
A
#
# COMPACT_ATOMS: atom_id res chain seq x y z
N MET A 1 -19.42 -49.22 -30.34
CA MET A 1 -18.15 -48.46 -30.49
C MET A 1 -18.32 -46.97 -30.78
N LYS A 2 -19.32 -46.49 -31.55
CA LYS A 2 -19.52 -45.05 -31.84
C LYS A 2 -19.84 -44.15 -30.62
N LYS A 3 -20.57 -44.65 -29.62
CA LYS A 3 -20.97 -43.85 -28.43
C LYS A 3 -19.83 -43.54 -27.46
N ILE A 4 -18.82 -44.41 -27.37
CA ILE A 4 -17.65 -44.22 -26.49
C ILE A 4 -16.68 -43.20 -27.09
N LEU A 5 -16.54 -43.19 -28.43
CA LEU A 5 -15.68 -42.23 -29.14
C LEU A 5 -16.21 -40.79 -29.02
N ILE A 6 -17.53 -40.59 -29.08
CA ILE A 6 -18.16 -39.28 -28.92
C ILE A 6 -18.03 -38.76 -27.47
N ALA A 7 -18.15 -39.63 -26.47
CA ALA A 7 -17.96 -39.25 -25.07
C ALA A 7 -16.52 -38.77 -24.79
N LEU A 8 -15.51 -39.43 -25.37
CA LEU A 8 -14.10 -39.03 -25.25
C LEU A 8 -13.79 -37.70 -25.95
N VAL A 9 -14.39 -37.43 -27.12
CA VAL A 9 -14.17 -36.18 -27.87
C VAL A 9 -14.81 -34.97 -27.18
N ILE A 10 -15.83 -35.16 -26.35
CA ILE A 10 -16.51 -34.07 -25.61
C ILE A 10 -15.90 -33.86 -24.22
N LEU A 11 -15.50 -34.93 -23.52
CA LEU A 11 -14.94 -34.82 -22.16
C LEU A 11 -13.55 -34.17 -22.14
N VAL A 12 -12.71 -34.42 -23.15
CA VAL A 12 -11.35 -33.87 -23.22
C VAL A 12 -11.33 -32.33 -23.34
N PRO A 13 -12.09 -31.67 -24.25
CA PRO A 13 -12.12 -30.21 -24.31
C PRO A 13 -12.75 -29.59 -23.06
N ILE A 14 -13.78 -30.19 -22.45
CA ILE A 14 -14.38 -29.68 -21.21
C ILE A 14 -13.37 -29.71 -20.05
N ALA A 15 -12.58 -30.78 -19.92
CA ALA A 15 -11.51 -30.85 -18.92
C ALA A 15 -10.39 -29.84 -19.18
N ILE A 16 -10.03 -29.60 -20.45
CA ILE A 16 -9.03 -28.60 -20.84
C ILE A 16 -9.56 -27.19 -20.56
N THR A 17 -10.76 -26.82 -21.00
CA THR A 17 -11.37 -25.51 -20.68
C THR A 17 -11.67 -25.32 -19.20
N GLY A 18 -12.01 -26.38 -18.46
CA GLY A 18 -12.19 -26.34 -17.02
C GLY A 18 -10.87 -26.09 -16.28
N PHE A 19 -9.78 -26.75 -16.68
CA PHE A 19 -8.46 -26.59 -16.07
C PHE A 19 -7.78 -25.27 -16.47
N PHE A 20 -7.84 -24.86 -17.74
CA PHE A 20 -7.35 -23.56 -18.20
C PHE A 20 -8.22 -22.42 -17.69
N GLY A 21 -9.54 -22.59 -17.68
CA GLY A 21 -10.50 -21.64 -17.13
C GLY A 21 -10.29 -21.44 -15.64
N TYR A 22 -10.15 -22.52 -14.85
CA TYR A 22 -9.89 -22.45 -13.41
C TYR A 22 -8.53 -21.85 -13.07
N ASN A 23 -7.46 -22.21 -13.80
CA ASN A 23 -6.15 -21.57 -13.62
C ASN A 23 -6.13 -20.10 -14.06
N TYR A 24 -6.92 -19.73 -15.08
CA TYR A 24 -7.11 -18.34 -15.51
C TYR A 24 -7.96 -17.56 -14.50
N PHE A 25 -8.99 -18.17 -13.91
CA PHE A 25 -9.85 -17.57 -12.90
C PHE A 25 -9.11 -17.38 -11.56
N GLN A 26 -8.35 -18.37 -11.09
CA GLN A 26 -7.50 -18.20 -9.90
C GLN A 26 -6.41 -17.15 -10.12
N LYS A 27 -5.78 -17.10 -11.31
CA LYS A 27 -4.78 -16.05 -11.63
C LYS A 27 -5.36 -14.64 -11.69
N ASN A 28 -6.63 -14.48 -12.08
CA ASN A 28 -7.18 -13.16 -12.40
C ASN A 28 -8.18 -12.61 -11.37
N ILE A 29 -8.73 -13.43 -10.45
CA ILE A 29 -9.90 -13.01 -9.66
C ILE A 29 -9.70 -13.12 -8.13
N ALA A 30 -8.69 -13.85 -7.63
CA ALA A 30 -8.68 -14.23 -6.21
C ALA A 30 -7.58 -13.64 -5.31
N HIS A 31 -6.55 -12.94 -5.81
CA HIS A 31 -5.39 -12.66 -4.94
C HIS A 31 -5.21 -11.17 -4.61
N VAL A 32 -4.98 -10.92 -3.32
CA VAL A 32 -4.54 -9.63 -2.81
C VAL A 32 -3.16 -9.36 -3.42
N HIS A 33 -3.03 -8.35 -4.27
CA HIS A 33 -1.82 -8.12 -5.09
C HIS A 33 -0.95 -6.94 -4.62
N GLY A 34 -1.29 -6.29 -3.51
CA GLY A 34 -0.59 -5.09 -3.07
C GLY A 34 0.37 -5.37 -1.92
N ILE A 35 1.59 -4.85 -2.01
CA ILE A 35 2.52 -4.75 -0.88
C ILE A 35 2.92 -3.30 -0.72
N ILE A 36 2.87 -2.81 0.51
CA ILE A 36 3.47 -1.56 0.91
C ILE A 36 4.73 -1.91 1.68
N MET A 37 5.87 -1.43 1.18
CA MET A 37 7.18 -1.61 1.78
C MET A 37 7.71 -0.28 2.28
N TYR A 38 8.30 -0.31 3.47
CA TYR A 38 8.96 0.83 4.09
C TYR A 38 10.46 0.54 4.22
N SER A 39 11.30 1.57 4.22
CA SER A 39 12.73 1.46 4.48
C SER A 39 13.31 2.84 4.77
N ASP A 40 14.13 2.98 5.81
CA ASP A 40 14.97 4.16 5.99
C ASP A 40 16.25 4.09 5.13
N ASN A 41 16.55 2.92 4.55
CA ASN A 41 17.66 2.70 3.63
C ASN A 41 17.16 2.52 2.19
N LYS A 42 17.50 3.47 1.31
CA LYS A 42 17.13 3.44 -0.10
C LYS A 42 17.74 2.27 -0.86
N GLU A 43 19.01 1.95 -0.60
CA GLU A 43 19.74 0.89 -1.30
C GLU A 43 19.15 -0.48 -0.95
N GLU A 44 18.78 -0.70 0.31
CA GLU A 44 18.10 -1.93 0.74
C GLU A 44 16.75 -2.08 0.01
N MET A 45 15.97 -1.00 -0.06
CA MET A 45 14.69 -0.99 -0.79
C MET A 45 14.90 -1.30 -2.28
N ASP A 46 15.81 -0.59 -2.94
CA ASP A 46 16.10 -0.77 -4.37
C ASP A 46 16.59 -2.20 -4.66
N SER A 47 17.45 -2.75 -3.80
CA SER A 47 17.96 -4.13 -3.92
C SER A 47 16.83 -5.17 -3.85
N LYS A 48 15.87 -5.01 -2.93
CA LYS A 48 14.70 -5.90 -2.82
C LYS A 48 13.78 -5.79 -4.03
N LEU A 49 13.56 -4.57 -4.53
CA LEU A 49 12.76 -4.33 -5.73
C LEU A 49 13.41 -4.99 -6.96
N GLU A 50 14.72 -4.81 -7.17
CA GLU A 50 15.43 -5.40 -8.30
C GLU A 50 15.47 -6.93 -8.22
N THR A 51 15.75 -7.48 -7.02
CA THR A 51 15.75 -8.94 -6.78
C THR A 51 14.39 -9.58 -7.12
N ASN A 52 13.29 -8.85 -6.89
CA ASN A 52 11.93 -9.35 -7.14
C ASN A 52 11.30 -8.86 -8.44
N LYS A 53 12.01 -8.08 -9.26
CA LYS A 53 11.50 -7.37 -10.44
C LYS A 53 10.67 -8.22 -11.39
N LYS A 54 11.05 -9.48 -11.64
CA LYS A 54 10.29 -10.40 -12.51
C LYS A 54 8.86 -10.65 -11.99
N ASN A 55 8.67 -10.59 -10.68
CA ASN A 55 7.41 -10.82 -9.99
C ASN A 55 6.61 -9.53 -9.76
N ILE A 56 7.23 -8.36 -9.94
CA ILE A 56 6.57 -7.07 -9.83
C ILE A 56 5.86 -6.78 -11.17
N GLU A 57 4.59 -6.44 -11.10
CA GLU A 57 3.83 -5.90 -12.24
C GLU A 57 4.03 -4.39 -12.35
N LYS A 58 3.93 -3.70 -11.21
CA LYS A 58 4.08 -2.26 -11.11
C LYS A 58 4.65 -1.90 -9.74
N SER A 59 5.50 -0.90 -9.66
CA SER A 59 5.92 -0.32 -8.39
C SER A 59 6.05 1.18 -8.48
N LEU A 60 5.84 1.85 -7.35
CA LEU A 60 6.10 3.27 -7.16
C LEU A 60 6.78 3.44 -5.83
N THR A 61 7.97 4.05 -5.82
CA THR A 61 8.63 4.50 -4.60
C THR A 61 8.54 6.01 -4.48
N VAL A 62 8.22 6.48 -3.28
CA VAL A 62 8.30 7.89 -2.91
C VAL A 62 9.16 8.05 -1.67
N GLU A 63 9.74 9.24 -1.52
CA GLU A 63 10.42 9.64 -0.30
C GLU A 63 9.44 10.36 0.63
N GLY A 64 9.59 10.10 1.92
CA GLY A 64 8.92 10.77 3.02
C GLY A 64 9.88 10.92 4.20
N LYS A 65 9.30 11.23 5.35
CA LYS A 65 10.00 11.20 6.64
C LYS A 65 9.18 10.39 7.65
N TYR A 66 9.84 9.80 8.62
CA TYR A 66 9.19 9.11 9.73
C TYR A 66 9.70 9.63 11.07
N SER A 67 8.77 10.14 11.89
CA SER A 67 9.05 10.50 13.29
C SER A 67 8.61 9.34 14.17
N SER A 68 9.58 8.63 14.75
CA SER A 68 9.32 7.55 15.70
C SER A 68 8.79 8.07 17.04
N LYS A 69 9.08 9.33 17.40
CA LYS A 69 8.56 9.97 18.62
C LYS A 69 7.05 10.14 18.58
N SER A 70 6.52 10.54 17.42
CA SER A 70 5.09 10.80 17.25
C SER A 70 4.33 9.68 16.51
N ASP A 71 5.07 8.66 16.02
CA ASP A 71 4.58 7.58 15.15
C ASP A 71 3.83 8.16 13.94
N THR A 72 4.54 8.99 13.18
CA THR A 72 3.98 9.75 12.05
C THR A 72 4.81 9.55 10.79
N LEU A 73 4.16 9.06 9.73
CA LEU A 73 4.67 9.12 8.37
C LEU A 73 4.35 10.51 7.78
N VAL A 74 5.37 11.23 7.34
CA VAL A 74 5.24 12.57 6.76
C VAL A 74 5.56 12.50 5.27
N LEU A 75 4.68 13.06 4.45
CA LEU A 75 4.84 13.12 3.00
C LEU A 75 4.63 14.55 2.53
N ASN A 76 5.36 14.95 1.48
CA ASN A 76 4.96 16.15 0.76
C ASN A 76 3.75 15.86 -0.16
N THR A 77 3.04 16.91 -0.56
CA THR A 77 1.88 16.82 -1.47
C THR A 77 2.18 16.03 -2.75
N GLN A 78 3.37 16.20 -3.34
CA GLN A 78 3.72 15.50 -4.58
C GLN A 78 3.80 13.98 -4.38
N ALA A 79 4.47 13.52 -3.32
CA ALA A 79 4.56 12.11 -2.96
C ALA A 79 3.18 11.54 -2.63
N ALA A 80 2.38 12.26 -1.85
CA ALA A 80 1.02 11.88 -1.50
C ALA A 80 0.14 11.71 -2.75
N ASN A 81 0.21 12.64 -3.71
CA ASN A 81 -0.51 12.55 -4.98
C ASN A 81 -0.08 11.35 -5.83
N LYS A 82 1.23 11.05 -5.90
CA LYS A 82 1.72 9.85 -6.60
C LYS A 82 1.14 8.57 -5.98
N LEU A 83 1.12 8.48 -4.65
CA LEU A 83 0.55 7.34 -3.92
C LEU A 83 -0.98 7.25 -4.08
N MET A 84 -1.71 8.37 -4.02
CA MET A 84 -3.15 8.43 -4.32
C MET A 84 -3.46 7.90 -5.72
N ASN A 85 -2.64 8.25 -6.72
CA ASN A 85 -2.79 7.77 -8.10
C ASN A 85 -2.51 6.26 -8.26
N GLN A 86 -1.84 5.62 -7.28
CA GLN A 86 -1.74 4.15 -7.21
C GLN A 86 -2.88 3.53 -6.40
N GLY A 87 -3.86 4.31 -5.94
CA GLY A 87 -4.91 3.83 -5.06
C GLY A 87 -4.37 3.35 -3.71
N ALA A 88 -3.25 3.90 -3.24
CA ALA A 88 -2.61 3.45 -2.01
C ALA A 88 -3.35 3.91 -0.74
N PHE A 89 -4.09 5.03 -0.79
CA PHE A 89 -4.76 5.57 0.39
C PHE A 89 -6.24 5.20 0.43
N ASN A 90 -6.73 4.88 1.63
CA ASN A 90 -8.12 4.57 1.89
C ASN A 90 -8.67 5.38 3.08
N HIS A 91 -9.81 6.05 2.88
CA HIS A 91 -10.66 6.45 3.98
C HIS A 91 -11.19 5.22 4.70
N VAL A 92 -11.13 5.23 6.02
CA VAL A 92 -11.62 4.17 6.88
C VAL A 92 -12.93 4.61 7.52
N THR A 93 -13.98 3.81 7.32
CA THR A 93 -15.23 3.95 8.06
C THR A 93 -15.43 2.70 8.91
N LYS A 94 -15.68 2.87 10.21
CA LYS A 94 -15.94 1.77 11.14
C LYS A 94 -17.42 1.74 11.51
N LYS A 95 -18.06 0.57 11.37
CA LYS A 95 -19.42 0.31 11.85
C LYS A 95 -19.42 -0.96 12.69
N GLY A 96 -19.41 -0.79 14.02
CA GLY A 96 -19.13 -1.88 14.95
C GLY A 96 -17.72 -2.44 14.73
N GLU A 97 -17.62 -3.76 14.59
CA GLU A 97 -16.34 -4.45 14.33
C GLU A 97 -15.92 -4.44 12.85
N LYS A 98 -16.79 -3.99 11.95
CA LYS A 98 -16.51 -3.99 10.51
C LYS A 98 -15.91 -2.66 10.07
N ALA A 99 -14.78 -2.72 9.38
CA ALA A 99 -14.18 -1.58 8.67
C ALA A 99 -14.51 -1.67 7.18
N SER A 100 -14.77 -0.52 6.57
CA SER A 100 -14.87 -0.37 5.11
C SER A 100 -13.86 0.65 4.62
N PHE A 101 -13.27 0.37 3.46
CA PHE A 101 -12.19 1.15 2.87
C PHE A 101 -12.66 1.80 1.57
N LYS A 102 -12.46 3.12 1.43
CA LYS A 102 -12.77 3.85 0.21
C LYS A 102 -11.54 4.62 -0.26
N LYS A 103 -11.12 4.37 -1.51
CA LYS A 103 -9.94 5.00 -2.10
C LYS A 103 -10.02 6.53 -2.05
N VAL A 104 -8.94 7.15 -1.57
CA VAL A 104 -8.75 8.60 -1.58
C VAL A 104 -8.31 9.02 -2.97
N LYS A 105 -9.05 9.95 -3.60
CA LYS A 105 -8.78 10.41 -4.97
C LYS A 105 -8.15 11.80 -5.05
N LYS A 106 -8.26 12.58 -3.98
CA LYS A 106 -7.73 13.95 -3.90
C LYS A 106 -7.44 14.32 -2.46
N LEU A 107 -6.48 15.21 -2.26
CA LEU A 107 -6.20 15.83 -0.98
C LEU A 107 -7.34 16.80 -0.62
N SER A 108 -7.74 16.81 0.66
CA SER A 108 -8.82 17.68 1.16
C SER A 108 -8.32 19.06 1.58
N ALA A 109 -7.13 19.15 2.19
CA ALA A 109 -6.47 20.39 2.61
C ALA A 109 -4.97 20.20 2.85
N GLU A 110 -4.25 21.30 3.10
CA GLU A 110 -2.83 21.33 3.50
C GLU A 110 -2.61 22.33 4.66
N PRO A 111 -1.93 21.96 5.75
CA PRO A 111 -1.54 20.61 6.16
C PRO A 111 -2.74 19.66 6.38
N ALA A 112 -2.58 18.39 6.01
CA ALA A 112 -3.57 17.35 6.27
C ALA A 112 -3.03 16.32 7.26
N LEU A 113 -3.77 16.10 8.35
CA LEU A 113 -3.45 15.09 9.35
C LEU A 113 -4.46 13.96 9.25
N TRP A 114 -3.97 12.80 8.88
CA TRP A 114 -4.77 11.60 8.78
C TRP A 114 -4.51 10.68 9.96
N THR A 115 -5.53 10.50 10.80
CA THR A 115 -5.43 9.68 12.01
C THR A 115 -6.81 9.25 12.51
N SER A 116 -6.85 8.13 13.24
CA SER A 116 -8.03 7.73 14.01
C SER A 116 -8.10 8.37 15.40
N LYS A 117 -7.01 9.00 15.85
CA LYS A 117 -6.88 9.58 17.19
C LYS A 117 -7.58 10.94 17.27
N SER A 118 -7.71 11.50 18.48
CA SER A 118 -8.26 12.84 18.70
C SER A 118 -7.33 13.98 18.26
N ASP A 119 -6.09 13.67 17.92
CA ASP A 119 -5.02 14.63 17.61
C ASP A 119 -5.41 15.65 16.53
N THR A 120 -4.98 16.90 16.73
CA THR A 120 -5.14 18.01 15.78
C THR A 120 -3.81 18.58 15.31
N SER A 121 -2.70 18.06 15.84
CA SER A 121 -1.35 18.52 15.54
C SER A 121 -0.34 17.37 15.64
N VAL A 122 0.85 17.61 15.10
CA VAL A 122 1.99 16.69 15.17
C VAL A 122 3.23 17.47 15.59
N THR A 123 3.97 16.92 16.55
CA THR A 123 5.28 17.44 16.96
C THR A 123 6.38 16.66 16.25
N ASP A 124 7.31 17.37 15.64
CA ASP A 124 8.48 16.81 14.96
C ASP A 124 9.58 16.41 15.95
N ASP A 125 10.68 15.84 15.45
CA ASP A 125 11.75 15.31 16.30
C ASP A 125 12.56 16.41 17.01
N SER A 126 12.49 17.66 16.53
CA SER A 126 13.09 18.84 17.16
C SER A 126 12.22 19.47 18.26
N GLY A 127 10.94 19.09 18.34
CA GLY A 127 9.96 19.64 19.27
C GLY A 127 9.05 20.72 18.67
N LYS A 128 9.17 21.02 17.37
CA LYS A 128 8.28 21.96 16.68
C LYS A 128 6.94 21.29 16.40
N THR A 129 5.85 21.99 16.67
CA THR A 129 4.48 21.48 16.44
C THR A 129 3.88 22.09 15.17
N ILE A 130 3.22 21.25 14.38
CA ILE A 130 2.44 21.64 13.20
C ILE A 130 0.98 21.31 13.45
N ASP A 131 0.15 22.35 13.43
CA ASP A 131 -1.30 22.22 13.49
C ASP A 131 -1.87 21.81 12.13
N SER A 132 -2.88 20.94 12.14
CA SER A 132 -3.53 20.49 10.93
C SER A 132 -4.85 21.22 10.68
N LYS A 133 -5.17 21.41 9.39
CA LYS A 133 -6.42 22.03 8.94
C LYS A 133 -7.49 21.00 8.58
N SER A 134 -7.16 19.72 8.52
CA SER A 134 -8.12 18.65 8.21
C SER A 134 -7.81 17.41 9.01
N LYS A 135 -8.88 16.72 9.39
CA LYS A 135 -8.81 15.46 10.12
C LYS A 135 -9.70 14.44 9.43
N ASP A 136 -9.04 13.50 8.78
CA ASP A 136 -9.67 12.34 8.16
C ASP A 136 -9.05 11.08 8.73
N TYR A 137 -9.83 10.01 8.91
CA TYR A 137 -9.23 8.70 9.18
C TYR A 137 -8.87 8.03 7.85
N ILE A 138 -7.66 8.30 7.37
CA ILE A 138 -7.09 7.71 6.17
C ILE A 138 -5.87 6.87 6.55
N VAL A 139 -5.71 5.72 5.89
CA VAL A 139 -4.57 4.81 6.04
C VAL A 139 -3.95 4.48 4.69
N LEU A 140 -2.70 4.03 4.69
CA LEU A 140 -1.99 3.53 3.52
C LEU A 140 -2.21 2.01 3.41
N GLY A 141 -2.92 1.58 2.38
CA GLY A 141 -3.46 0.23 2.25
C GLY A 141 -4.73 0.07 3.06
N GLU A 142 -4.87 -1.04 3.78
CA GLU A 142 -6.04 -1.34 4.63
C GLU A 142 -5.62 -1.57 6.08
N TYR A 143 -4.39 -1.17 6.41
CA TYR A 143 -3.74 -1.34 7.70
C TYR A 143 -3.07 -0.03 8.11
N SER A 144 -3.11 0.29 9.40
CA SER A 144 -2.43 1.47 9.95
C SER A 144 -1.05 1.05 10.45
N ALA A 145 -0.06 1.07 9.55
CA ALA A 145 1.34 0.76 9.92
C ALA A 145 1.98 1.85 10.79
N THR A 146 1.46 3.07 10.71
CA THR A 146 1.75 4.19 11.62
C THR A 146 0.46 4.70 12.27
N SER A 147 0.59 5.41 13.40
CA SER A 147 -0.54 6.07 14.07
C SER A 147 -1.09 7.27 13.31
N LYS A 148 -0.21 7.97 12.56
CA LYS A 148 -0.53 9.21 11.86
C LYS A 148 0.13 9.24 10.48
N ILE A 149 -0.54 9.92 9.55
CA ILE A 149 0.04 10.34 8.28
C ILE A 149 -0.15 11.86 8.19
N LEU A 150 0.93 12.60 8.00
CA LEU A 150 0.92 14.05 7.86
C LEU A 150 1.32 14.43 6.43
N ILE A 151 0.45 15.15 5.72
CA ILE A 151 0.73 15.69 4.40
C ILE A 151 1.01 17.17 4.52
N LEU A 152 2.18 17.59 4.05
CA LEU A 152 2.65 18.97 4.08
C LEU A 152 2.88 19.49 2.66
N ASP A 153 2.81 20.81 2.50
CA ASP A 153 3.40 21.45 1.33
C ASP A 153 4.93 21.24 1.32
N ASN A 154 5.57 21.57 0.20
CA ASN A 154 7.00 21.31 0.06
C ASN A 154 7.85 22.15 1.03
N GLU A 155 7.43 23.37 1.37
CA GLU A 155 8.21 24.25 2.25
C GLU A 155 8.22 23.73 3.70
N ASP A 156 7.04 23.39 4.22
CA ASP A 156 6.89 22.83 5.56
C ASP A 156 7.48 21.42 5.64
N TYR A 157 7.35 20.60 4.59
CA TYR A 157 8.00 19.29 4.52
C TYR A 157 9.52 19.37 4.68
N GLN A 158 10.18 20.31 3.99
CA GLN A 158 11.63 20.46 4.09
C GLN A 158 12.07 20.89 5.49
N LYS A 159 11.26 21.73 6.17
CA LYS A 159 11.52 22.22 7.53
C LYS A 159 11.15 21.21 8.64
N PHE A 160 10.39 20.17 8.35
CA PHE A 160 9.98 19.17 9.35
C PHE A 160 11.16 18.29 9.76
N ASP A 161 11.50 18.26 11.05
CA ASP A 161 12.58 17.41 11.55
C ASP A 161 12.12 15.97 11.80
N ALA A 162 12.60 15.04 10.98
CA ALA A 162 12.42 13.60 11.14
C ALA A 162 13.37 12.84 10.20
N LYS A 163 13.61 11.56 10.51
CA LYS A 163 14.43 10.70 9.65
C LYS A 163 13.75 10.48 8.29
N THR A 164 14.53 10.44 7.22
CA THR A 164 14.04 10.03 5.90
C THR A 164 13.50 8.61 5.93
N GLU A 165 12.39 8.39 5.22
CA GLU A 165 11.73 7.10 5.08
C GLU A 165 11.28 6.95 3.63
N TYR A 166 11.46 5.77 3.03
CA TYR A 166 11.02 5.48 1.69
C TYR A 166 9.80 4.58 1.73
N VAL A 167 8.78 4.90 0.93
CA VAL A 167 7.56 4.12 0.83
C VAL A 167 7.42 3.59 -0.59
N SER A 168 7.39 2.28 -0.74
CA SER A 168 7.14 1.62 -2.03
C SER A 168 5.77 0.94 -2.03
N VAL A 169 4.97 1.24 -3.05
CA VAL A 169 3.69 0.59 -3.32
C VAL A 169 3.88 -0.33 -4.52
N ILE A 170 3.68 -1.62 -4.29
CA ILE A 170 4.04 -2.70 -5.22
C ILE A 170 2.79 -3.49 -5.59
N LYS A 171 2.55 -3.64 -6.89
CA LYS A 171 1.63 -4.62 -7.46
C LYS A 171 2.41 -5.89 -7.77
N GLU A 172 2.13 -6.95 -7.03
CA GLU A 172 2.84 -8.22 -7.02
C GLU A 172 2.03 -9.30 -7.76
N LYS A 173 2.70 -10.02 -8.66
CA LYS A 173 2.09 -11.08 -9.49
C LYS A 173 1.86 -12.37 -8.69
N ARG A 174 2.68 -12.61 -7.67
CA ARG A 174 2.50 -13.73 -6.74
C ARG A 174 1.41 -13.39 -5.71
N ASP A 175 1.03 -14.40 -4.97
CA ASP A 175 0.25 -14.25 -3.75
C ASP A 175 1.01 -13.37 -2.74
N ALA A 176 0.39 -12.27 -2.28
CA ALA A 176 1.04 -11.28 -1.42
C ALA A 176 1.49 -11.87 -0.08
N ASP A 177 0.76 -12.83 0.49
CA ASP A 177 1.13 -13.48 1.76
C ASP A 177 2.45 -14.23 1.64
N LYS A 178 2.67 -14.88 0.49
CA LYS A 178 3.92 -15.59 0.19
C LYS A 178 5.04 -14.63 -0.19
N ALA A 179 4.70 -13.52 -0.83
CA ALA A 179 5.66 -12.55 -1.33
C ALA A 179 6.15 -11.57 -0.25
N LEU A 180 5.34 -11.29 0.79
CA LEU A 180 5.64 -10.28 1.83
C LEU A 180 7.02 -10.48 2.47
N LEU A 181 7.43 -11.73 2.70
CA LEU A 181 8.75 -12.05 3.27
C LEU A 181 9.92 -11.53 2.42
N SER A 182 9.75 -11.45 1.09
CA SER A 182 10.76 -10.92 0.18
C SER A 182 10.90 -9.39 0.25
N TYR A 183 9.95 -8.69 0.88
CA TYR A 183 9.86 -7.24 0.98
C TYR A 183 9.94 -6.72 2.42
N LYS A 184 10.31 -7.57 3.39
CA LYS A 184 10.65 -7.12 4.75
C LYS A 184 11.99 -6.41 4.73
N THR A 185 12.06 -5.22 5.31
CA THR A 185 13.29 -4.44 5.50
C THR A 185 13.66 -4.38 6.97
N ASN A 186 14.84 -3.84 7.29
CA ASN A 186 15.25 -3.58 8.68
C ASN A 186 14.66 -2.26 9.25
N GLY A 187 13.78 -1.60 8.50
CA GLY A 187 13.18 -0.32 8.89
C GLY A 187 12.24 -0.42 10.08
N SER A 188 11.85 0.75 10.61
CA SER A 188 10.98 0.84 11.80
C SER A 188 9.52 0.51 11.54
N ILE A 189 9.05 0.73 10.30
CA ILE A 189 7.66 0.49 9.91
C ILE A 189 7.59 -0.88 9.22
N PRO A 190 6.70 -1.80 9.66
CA PRO A 190 6.58 -3.10 9.03
C PRO A 190 5.91 -2.98 7.66
N SER A 191 6.47 -3.67 6.66
CA SER A 191 5.79 -3.90 5.38
C SER A 191 4.49 -4.67 5.58
N HIS A 192 3.48 -4.37 4.78
CA HIS A 192 2.16 -5.02 4.88
C HIS A 192 1.49 -5.20 3.52
N ILE A 193 0.54 -6.13 3.49
CA ILE A 193 -0.29 -6.41 2.32
C ILE A 193 -1.46 -5.44 2.26
N PHE A 194 -1.97 -5.20 1.06
CA PHE A 194 -3.22 -4.46 0.86
C PHE A 194 -3.90 -4.86 -0.44
N HIS A 195 -5.20 -4.58 -0.56
CA HIS A 195 -5.89 -4.75 -1.82
C HIS A 195 -5.50 -3.67 -2.84
N TYR A 196 -4.69 -4.09 -3.82
CA TYR A 196 -4.32 -3.31 -5.00
C TYR A 196 -5.51 -3.33 -5.98
N GLY A 197 -6.42 -2.36 -5.84
CA GLY A 197 -7.60 -2.25 -6.70
C GLY A 197 -7.23 -2.08 -8.17
N GLU A 198 -8.16 -2.42 -9.05
CA GLU A 198 -8.07 -2.18 -10.50
C GLU A 198 -8.22 -0.69 -10.87
#